data_AF-A0A7C4IXR7-F1
#
_entry.id   AF-A0A7C4IXR7-F1
#
_cell.length_a   1.000
_cell.length_b   1.000
_cell.length_c   1.000
_cell.angle_alpha   90.00
_cell.angle_beta   90.00
_cell.angle_gamma   90.00
#
_symmetry.space_group_name_H-M   'P 1'
#
loop_
_entity.id
_entity.type
_entity.pdbx_description
1 polymer ?
#
loop_
_entity_poly.entity_id
_entity_poly.type
_entity_poly.pdbx_seq_one_letter_code
_entity_poly.pdbx_strand_id
1 'polypeptide(L)'
;MEQRHKYRLRVEMCIGTIIDVHKRIQFSFENEKLLSQFEQLRRAVNNMDMTQVCERDVVLVEQATNALLCEFRPVFENGDYGPVYELPSH
;
A
#
# COMPACT_ATOMS: atom_id res chain seq x y z
N MET A 1 20.07 13.41 2.89
CA MET A 1 19.95 11.96 3.24
C MET A 1 18.58 11.68 3.85
N GLU A 2 18.16 12.44 4.87
CA GLU A 2 16.86 12.26 5.55
C GLU A 2 15.64 12.35 4.62
N GLN A 3 15.57 13.35 3.73
CA GLN A 3 14.44 13.51 2.81
C GLN A 3 14.24 12.32 1.86
N ARG A 4 15.34 11.79 1.33
CA ARG A 4 15.31 10.62 0.44
C ARG A 4 14.83 9.37 1.15
N HIS A 5 15.22 9.23 2.43
CA HIS A 5 14.72 8.15 3.27
C HIS A 5 13.22 8.31 3.53
N LYS A 6 12.74 9.53 3.80
CA LYS A 6 11.30 9.83 3.93
C LYS A 6 10.51 9.47 2.68
N TYR A 7 11.02 9.78 1.48
CA TYR A 7 10.35 9.43 0.21
C TYR A 7 10.22 7.92 0.05
N ARG A 8 11.31 7.19 0.31
CA ARG A 8 11.30 5.74 0.26
C ARG A 8 10.25 5.16 1.20
N LEU A 9 10.27 5.58 2.47
CA LEU A 9 9.32 5.11 3.48
C LEU A 9 7.87 5.38 3.08
N ARG A 10 7.56 6.57 2.56
CA ARG A 10 6.20 6.92 2.13
C ARG A 10 5.69 6.01 1.02
N VAL A 11 6.51 5.75 0.00
CA VAL A 11 6.16 4.84 -1.10
C VAL A 11 6.06 3.40 -0.60
N GLU A 12 6.97 2.95 0.26
CA GLU A 12 6.92 1.63 0.89
C GLU A 12 5.64 1.42 1.70
N MET A 13 5.21 2.43 2.46
CA MET A 13 3.96 2.40 3.22
C MET A 13 2.75 2.30 2.29
N CYS A 14 2.71 3.05 1.18
CA CYS A 14 1.63 2.95 0.20
C CYS A 14 1.49 1.53 -0.36
N ILE A 15 2.63 0.91 -0.73
CA ILE A 15 2.64 -0.48 -1.24
C ILE A 15 2.23 -1.47 -0.13
N GLY A 16 2.73 -1.27 1.09
CA GLY A 16 2.38 -2.08 2.26
C GLY A 16 0.88 -2.08 2.54
N THR A 17 0.26 -0.90 2.55
CA THR A 17 -1.19 -0.78 2.78
C THR A 17 -2.00 -1.49 1.70
N ILE A 18 -1.61 -1.42 0.42
CA ILE A 18 -2.29 -2.15 -0.66
C ILE A 18 -2.16 -3.67 -0.45
N ILE A 19 -0.98 -4.14 -0.06
CA ILE A 19 -0.74 -5.56 0.24
C ILE A 19 -1.62 -6.03 1.40
N ASP A 20 -1.74 -5.23 2.46
CA ASP A 20 -2.51 -5.59 3.65
C ASP A 20 -4.02 -5.62 3.35
N VAL A 21 -4.53 -4.63 2.60
CA VAL A 21 -5.91 -4.62 2.09
C VAL A 21 -6.17 -5.84 1.22
N HIS A 22 -5.26 -6.13 0.28
CA HIS A 22 -5.38 -7.30 -0.58
C HIS A 22 -5.43 -8.58 0.23
N LYS A 23 -4.49 -8.80 1.15
CA LYS A 23 -4.47 -9.98 2.05
C LYS A 23 -5.77 -10.13 2.85
N ARG A 24 -6.36 -9.02 3.30
CA ARG A 24 -7.61 -9.03 4.08
C ARG A 24 -8.79 -9.49 3.23
N ILE A 25 -8.87 -9.01 1.99
CA ILE A 25 -9.93 -9.37 1.04
C ILE A 25 -9.68 -10.77 0.45
N GLN A 26 -8.43 -11.18 0.26
CA GLN A 26 -8.05 -12.43 -0.39
C GLN A 26 -8.44 -13.69 0.39
N PHE A 27 -8.96 -13.58 1.62
CA PHE A 27 -9.59 -14.72 2.30
C PHE A 27 -10.77 -15.32 1.48
N SER A 28 -11.28 -14.61 0.47
CA SER A 28 -12.37 -15.04 -0.41
C SER A 28 -12.02 -15.27 -1.89
N PHE A 29 -10.81 -14.92 -2.38
CA PHE A 29 -10.44 -15.10 -3.81
C PHE A 29 -8.95 -15.45 -4.05
N GLU A 30 -8.67 -16.52 -4.81
CA GLU A 30 -7.32 -17.00 -5.17
C GLU A 30 -6.60 -16.12 -6.20
N ASN A 31 -6.11 -14.94 -5.83
CA ASN A 31 -5.28 -14.11 -6.73
C ASN A 31 -3.87 -13.86 -6.19
N GLU A 32 -3.12 -14.96 -5.96
CA GLU A 32 -1.74 -14.95 -5.46
C GLU A 32 -0.76 -14.21 -6.38
N LYS A 33 -1.06 -14.17 -7.68
CA LYS A 33 -0.23 -13.49 -8.68
C LYS A 33 -0.13 -11.98 -8.42
N LEU A 34 -1.25 -11.35 -8.09
CA LEU A 34 -1.29 -9.90 -7.84
C LEU A 34 -0.51 -9.54 -6.57
N LEU A 35 -0.66 -10.34 -5.50
CA LEU A 35 0.11 -10.19 -4.27
C LEU A 35 1.61 -10.29 -4.52
N SER A 36 2.05 -11.27 -5.33
CA SER A 36 3.45 -11.43 -5.71
C SER A 36 3.99 -10.20 -6.46
N GLN A 37 3.19 -9.60 -7.34
CA GLN A 37 3.58 -8.39 -8.07
C GLN A 37 3.74 -7.18 -7.13
N PHE A 38 2.88 -7.01 -6.14
CA PHE A 38 3.04 -5.93 -5.15
C PHE A 38 4.27 -6.14 -4.25
N GLU A 39 4.55 -7.38 -3.83
CA GLU A 39 5.77 -7.69 -3.08
C GLU A 39 7.04 -7.45 -3.92
N GLN A 40 7.01 -7.74 -5.22
CA GLN A 40 8.09 -7.41 -6.15
C GLN A 40 8.25 -5.89 -6.30
N LEU A 41 7.15 -5.14 -6.40
CA LEU A 41 7.18 -3.68 -6.45
C LEU A 41 7.81 -3.09 -5.18
N ARG A 42 7.45 -3.61 -3.99
CA ARG A 42 8.05 -3.20 -2.72
C ARG A 42 9.57 -3.39 -2.74
N ARG A 43 10.05 -4.56 -3.20
CA ARG A 43 11.49 -4.83 -3.35
C ARG A 43 12.17 -3.91 -4.37
N ALA A 44 11.51 -3.60 -5.48
CA ALA A 44 12.03 -2.68 -6.48
C ALA A 44 12.19 -1.26 -5.92
N VAL A 45 11.21 -0.79 -5.15
CA VAL A 45 11.28 0.50 -4.45
C VAL A 45 12.43 0.53 -3.47
N ASN A 46 12.72 -0.53 -2.72
CA ASN A 46 13.89 -0.58 -1.82
C ASN A 46 15.23 -0.32 -2.55
N ASN A 47 15.33 -0.75 -3.82
CA ASN A 47 16.54 -0.62 -4.63
C ASN A 47 16.54 0.65 -5.50
N MET A 48 15.45 1.41 -5.53
CA MET A 48 15.33 2.60 -6.35
C MET A 48 16.25 3.73 -5.88
N ASP A 49 16.85 4.43 -6.85
CA ASP A 49 17.65 5.62 -6.59
C ASP A 49 16.74 6.83 -6.30
N MET A 50 16.63 7.16 -5.01
CA MET A 50 15.83 8.28 -4.50
C MET A 50 16.44 9.65 -4.84
N THR A 51 17.59 9.74 -5.53
CA THR A 51 18.10 11.02 -6.03
C THR A 51 17.29 11.56 -7.20
N GLN A 52 16.59 10.69 -7.93
CA GLN A 52 15.78 11.03 -9.11
C GLN A 52 14.31 11.26 -8.76
N VAL A 53 13.91 11.07 -7.50
CA VAL A 53 12.53 11.17 -7.04
C VAL A 53 12.30 12.54 -6.39
N CYS A 54 11.27 13.25 -6.83
CA CYS A 54 10.84 14.49 -6.20
C CYS A 54 9.58 14.29 -5.34
N GLU A 55 9.26 15.28 -4.51
CA GLU A 55 8.06 15.27 -3.65
C GLU A 55 6.78 15.02 -4.45
N ARG A 56 6.68 15.61 -5.65
CA ARG A 56 5.49 15.47 -6.50
C ARG A 56 5.27 14.01 -6.91
N ASP A 57 6.33 13.27 -7.20
CA ASP A 57 6.22 11.85 -7.58
C ASP A 57 5.67 11.02 -6.41
N VAL A 58 6.15 11.29 -5.19
CA VAL A 58 5.67 10.63 -3.97
C VAL A 58 4.19 10.95 -3.71
N VAL A 59 3.81 12.22 -3.82
CA VAL A 59 2.42 12.66 -3.64
C VAL A 59 1.50 12.02 -4.68
N LEU A 60 1.94 11.85 -5.92
CA LEU A 60 1.16 11.17 -6.95
C LEU A 60 0.90 9.70 -6.59
N VAL A 61 1.90 9.00 -6.04
CA VAL A 61 1.73 7.63 -5.53
C VAL A 61 0.73 7.61 -4.39
N GLU A 62 0.87 8.50 -3.41
CA GLU A 62 -0.06 8.59 -2.27
C GLU A 62 -1.49 8.87 -2.72
N GLN A 63 -1.69 9.77 -3.70
CA GLN A 63 -3.00 10.07 -4.25
C GLN A 63 -3.62 8.88 -4.98
N ALA A 64 -2.83 8.18 -5.80
CA ALA A 64 -3.29 6.98 -6.49
C ALA A 64 -3.65 5.86 -5.48
N THR A 65 -2.83 5.67 -4.44
CA THR A 65 -3.12 4.73 -3.36
C THR A 65 -4.40 5.11 -2.62
N ASN A 66 -4.57 6.37 -2.23
CA ASN A 66 -5.78 6.83 -1.53
C ASN A 66 -7.05 6.68 -2.40
N ALA A 67 -6.96 6.95 -3.70
CA ALA A 67 -8.07 6.75 -4.63
C ALA A 67 -8.48 5.26 -4.67
N LEU A 68 -7.50 4.36 -4.80
CA LEU A 68 -7.74 2.92 -4.76
C LEU A 68 -8.36 2.47 -3.43
N LEU A 69 -7.87 2.98 -2.30
CA LEU A 69 -8.43 2.64 -0.98
C LEU A 69 -9.88 3.12 -0.82
N CYS A 70 -10.23 4.29 -1.37
CA CYS A 70 -11.61 4.77 -1.41
C CYS A 70 -12.52 3.84 -2.22
N GLU A 71 -12.04 3.27 -3.33
CA GLU A 71 -12.78 2.29 -4.12
C GLU A 71 -13.03 0.98 -3.34
N PHE A 72 -12.10 0.58 -2.47
CA PHE A 72 -12.27 -0.60 -1.60
C PHE A 72 -13.17 -0.36 -0.38
N ARG A 73 -13.45 0.89 -0.01
CA ARG A 73 -14.23 1.23 1.19
C ARG A 73 -15.57 0.47 1.32
N PRO A 74 -16.40 0.32 0.26
CA PRO A 74 -17.65 -0.42 0.36
C PRO A 74 -17.46 -1.90 0.74
N VAL A 75 -16.33 -2.51 0.36
CA VAL A 75 -16.02 -3.92 0.69
C VAL A 75 -15.90 -4.12 2.20
N PHE A 76 -15.36 -3.12 2.91
CA PHE A 76 -15.18 -3.18 4.36
C PHE A 76 -16.40 -2.70 5.14
N GLU A 77 -17.15 -1.71 4.62
CA GLU A 77 -18.36 -1.19 5.26
C GLU A 77 -19.53 -2.19 5.24
N ASN A 78 -19.60 -3.07 4.25
CA ASN A 78 -20.64 -4.10 4.15
C ASN A 78 -20.48 -5.24 5.17
N GLY A 79 -19.41 -5.24 5.98
CA GLY A 79 -19.24 -6.11 7.15
C GLY A 79 -18.55 -7.46 6.89
N ASP A 80 -18.28 -7.82 5.64
CA ASP A 80 -17.75 -9.15 5.30
C ASP A 80 -16.28 -9.36 5.72
N TYR A 81 -15.49 -8.30 5.83
CA TYR A 81 -14.03 -8.40 6.02
C TYR A 81 -13.49 -7.72 7.28
N GLY A 82 -14.31 -7.01 8.07
CA GLY A 82 -13.84 -6.28 9.27
C GLY A 82 -12.71 -5.27 9.00
N PRO A 83 -12.07 -4.69 10.02
CA PRO A 83 -10.96 -3.76 9.79
C PRO A 83 -9.71 -4.47 9.26
N VAL A 84 -8.86 -3.73 8.53
CA VAL A 84 -7.55 -4.20 8.03
C VAL A 84 -6.53 -4.29 9.18
N TYR A 85 -6.53 -3.31 10.08
CA TYR A 85 -5.68 -3.25 11.25
C TYR A 85 -6.54 -3.25 12.52
N GLU A 86 -6.10 -3.96 13.55
CA GLU A 86 -6.78 -3.94 14.85
C GLU A 86 -6.63 -2.57 15.52
N LEU A 87 -7.69 -2.12 16.21
CA LEU A 87 -7.58 -0.94 17.06
C LEU A 87 -6.68 -1.29 18.25
N PRO A 88 -5.76 -0.39 18.65
CA PRO A 88 -4.91 -0.63 19.81
C PRO A 88 -5.77 -0.92 21.05
N SER A 89 -5.53 -2.05 21.70
CA SER A 89 -6.10 -2.36 23.01
C SER A 89 -5.42 -1.49 24.07
N HIS A 90 -6.20 -0.61 24.69
CA HIS A 90 -5.78 0.24 25.81
C HIS A 90 -5.75 -0.53 27.13
#